data_AF-A0A2S8FK63-F1
#
_entry.id   AF-A0A2S8FK63-F1
#
_cell.length_a   1.000
_cell.length_b   1.000
_cell.length_c   1.000
_cell.angle_alpha   90.00
_cell.angle_beta   90.00
_cell.angle_gamma   90.00
#
_symmetry.space_group_name_H-M   'P 1'
#
loop_
_entity.id
_entity.type
_entity.pdbx_description
1 polymer ?
#
loop_
_entity_poly.entity_id
_entity_poly.type
_entity_poly.pdbx_seq_one_letter_code
_entity_poly.pdbx_strand_id
1 'polypeptide(L)'
;MQFLLLLADAKDDFNRYLDENPMVLGALALVLGLMVAGWGTVSLISGRTRDNYGRKMEGTWARVVAVIRIICGGAAIVFGIYKMLVG
;
A
#
# COMPACT_ATOMS: atom_id res chain seq x y z
N MET A 1 -0.25 3.83 -29.66
CA MET A 1 1.18 4.16 -29.52
C MET A 1 1.42 5.56 -28.95
N GLN A 2 0.75 6.62 -29.41
CA GLN A 2 0.89 7.98 -28.83
C GLN A 2 0.49 8.10 -27.35
N PHE A 3 -0.61 7.49 -26.92
CA PHE A 3 -1.02 7.49 -25.51
C PHE A 3 -0.02 6.78 -24.58
N LEU A 4 0.65 5.73 -25.06
CA LEU A 4 1.67 5.01 -24.29
C LEU A 4 2.93 5.86 -24.10
N LEU A 5 3.33 6.63 -25.12
CA LEU A 5 4.44 7.58 -25.02
C LEU A 5 4.11 8.73 -24.06
N LEU A 6 2.87 9.23 -24.07
CA LEU A 6 2.43 10.34 -23.20
C LEU A 6 2.30 9.91 -21.73
N LEU A 7 1.86 8.67 -21.46
CA LEU A 7 1.88 8.08 -20.11
C LEU A 7 3.30 7.74 -19.63
N ALA A 8 4.20 7.37 -20.53
CA ALA A 8 5.60 7.12 -20.19
C ALA A 8 6.32 8.42 -19.78
N ASP A 9 6.12 9.49 -20.55
CA ASP A 9 6.71 10.81 -20.27
C ASP A 9 6.19 11.37 -18.93
N ALA A 10 4.88 11.26 -18.70
CA ALA A 10 4.26 11.64 -17.44
C ALA A 10 4.79 10.81 -16.25
N LYS A 11 5.12 9.53 -16.46
CA LYS A 11 5.67 8.65 -15.43
C LYS A 11 7.12 9.01 -15.07
N ASP A 12 7.95 9.30 -16.07
CA ASP A 12 9.35 9.66 -15.84
C ASP A 12 9.46 11.01 -15.12
N ASP A 13 8.62 11.98 -15.47
CA ASP A 13 8.50 13.25 -14.75
C ASP A 13 8.01 13.06 -13.30
N PHE A 14 7.03 12.18 -13.09
CA PHE A 14 6.53 11.87 -11.74
C PHE A 14 7.59 11.16 -10.88
N ASN A 15 8.32 10.20 -11.47
CA ASN A 15 9.40 9.50 -10.79
C ASN A 15 10.52 10.47 -10.42
N ARG A 16 10.91 11.38 -11.33
CA ARG A 16 11.92 12.40 -11.05
C ARG A 16 11.46 13.34 -9.93
N TYR A 17 10.20 13.75 -9.91
CA TYR A 17 9.64 14.56 -8.81
C TYR A 17 9.65 13.81 -7.47
N LEU A 18 9.37 12.51 -7.47
CA LEU A 18 9.38 11.68 -6.26
C LEU A 18 10.80 11.39 -5.76
N ASP A 19 11.77 11.28 -6.65
CA ASP A 19 13.20 11.22 -6.31
C ASP A 19 13.71 12.56 -5.75
N GLU A 20 13.22 13.69 -6.26
CA GLU A 20 13.51 15.02 -5.74
C GLU A 20 12.82 15.30 -4.39
N ASN A 21 11.72 14.61 -4.10
CA ASN A 21 10.93 14.79 -2.88
C ASN A 21 10.71 13.45 -2.17
N PRO A 22 11.78 12.82 -1.63
CA PRO A 22 11.69 11.50 -1.00
C PRO A 22 10.76 11.47 0.23
N MET A 23 10.56 12.63 0.88
CA MET A 23 9.56 12.80 1.94
C MET A 23 8.13 12.55 1.46
N VAL A 24 7.78 12.96 0.23
CA VAL A 24 6.42 12.78 -0.31
C VAL A 24 6.15 11.31 -0.62
N LEU A 25 7.10 10.63 -1.25
CA LEU A 25 7.01 9.19 -1.51
C LEU A 25 6.91 8.41 -0.19
N GLY A 26 7.78 8.73 0.76
CA GLY A 26 7.80 8.08 2.06
C GLY A 26 6.53 8.30 2.87
N ALA A 27 6.00 9.54 2.89
CA ALA A 27 4.74 9.85 3.55
C ALA A 27 3.55 9.12 2.90
N LEU A 28 3.48 9.06 1.57
CA LEU A 28 2.45 8.29 0.86
C LEU A 28 2.53 6.80 1.18
N ALA A 29 3.72 6.21 1.14
CA ALA A 29 3.94 4.81 1.48
C ALA A 29 3.53 4.51 2.94
N LEU A 30 3.83 5.43 3.85
CA LEU A 30 3.48 5.31 5.27
C LEU A 30 1.96 5.38 5.49
N VAL A 31 1.27 6.34 4.87
CA VAL A 31 -0.20 6.47 4.94
C VAL A 31 -0.87 5.22 4.36
N LEU A 32 -0.46 4.78 3.17
CA LEU A 32 -1.01 3.58 2.54
C LEU A 32 -0.72 2.33 3.37
N GLY A 33 0.49 2.20 3.89
CA GLY A 33 0.89 1.10 4.75
C GLY A 33 0.06 1.03 6.03
N LEU A 34 -0.19 2.18 6.68
CA LEU A 34 -1.06 2.27 7.86
C LEU A 34 -2.51 1.91 7.54
N MET A 35 -3.05 2.37 6.40
CA MET A 35 -4.41 2.03 5.99
C MET A 35 -4.57 0.53 5.74
N VAL A 36 -3.61 -0.09 5.05
CA VAL A 36 -3.64 -1.53 4.73
C VAL A 36 -3.44 -2.37 5.99
N ALA A 37 -2.45 -2.02 6.82
CA ALA A 37 -2.20 -2.73 8.07
C ALA A 37 -3.37 -2.56 9.04
N GLY A 38 -3.92 -1.35 9.17
CA GLY A 38 -5.08 -1.06 10.00
C GLY A 38 -6.32 -1.83 9.56
N TRP A 39 -6.61 -1.86 8.25
CA TRP A 39 -7.69 -2.68 7.70
C TRP A 39 -7.47 -4.16 8.00
N GLY A 40 -6.25 -4.66 7.80
CA GLY A 40 -5.87 -6.04 8.15
C GLY A 40 -6.16 -6.36 9.61
N THR A 41 -5.75 -5.49 10.54
CA THR A 41 -6.01 -5.65 11.98
C THR A 41 -7.51 -5.66 12.29
N VAL A 42 -8.30 -4.75 11.72
CA VAL A 42 -9.76 -4.72 11.90
C VAL A 42 -10.42 -6.00 11.35
N SER A 43 -9.98 -6.48 10.18
CA SER A 43 -10.44 -7.76 9.62
C SER A 43 -10.05 -8.96 10.49
N LEU A 44 -8.88 -8.91 11.14
CA LEU A 44 -8.43 -9.97 12.04
C LEU A 44 -9.29 -10.04 13.31
N ILE A 45 -9.56 -8.88 13.94
CA ILE A 45 -10.37 -8.77 15.16
C ILE A 45 -11.83 -9.16 14.88
N SER A 46 -12.41 -8.63 13.80
CA SER A 46 -13.80 -8.92 13.45
C SER A 46 -14.02 -10.34 12.93
N GLY A 47 -12.94 -11.04 12.53
CA GLY A 47 -13.02 -12.37 11.91
C GLY A 47 -13.74 -12.38 10.57
N ARG A 48 -14.02 -11.21 10.00
CA ARG A 48 -14.75 -11.00 8.76
C ARG A 48 -13.90 -10.16 7.82
N THR A 49 -13.80 -10.58 6.57
CA THR A 49 -13.17 -9.78 5.52
C THR A 49 -14.06 -9.76 4.29
N ARG A 50 -13.86 -8.77 3.41
CA ARG A 50 -14.49 -8.75 2.10
C ARG A 50 -13.48 -9.11 1.03
N ASP A 51 -13.91 -9.93 0.08
CA ASP A 51 -13.15 -10.16 -1.14
C ASP A 51 -13.22 -8.94 -2.08
N ASN A 52 -12.47 -8.99 -3.17
CA ASN A 52 -12.43 -7.92 -4.17
C ASN A 52 -13.76 -7.76 -4.93
N TYR A 53 -14.70 -8.70 -4.77
CA TYR A 53 -16.04 -8.70 -5.36
C TYR A 53 -17.12 -8.32 -4.33
N GLY A 54 -16.73 -7.85 -3.14
CA GLY A 54 -17.63 -7.44 -2.07
C GLY A 54 -18.33 -8.58 -1.31
N ARG A 55 -18.01 -9.85 -1.61
CA ARG A 55 -18.55 -11.02 -0.90
C ARG A 55 -17.88 -11.13 0.46
N LYS A 56 -18.66 -11.57 1.45
CA LYS A 56 -18.17 -11.82 2.80
C LYS A 56 -17.32 -13.08 2.78
N MET A 57 -16.06 -12.95 3.19
CA MET A 57 -15.17 -14.05 3.54
C MET A 57 -15.15 -14.18 5.06
N GLU A 58 -15.46 -15.38 5.53
CA GLU A 58 -15.47 -15.74 6.95
C GLU A 58 -14.62 -17.00 7.17
N GLY A 59 -14.27 -17.27 8.43
CA GLY A 59 -13.47 -18.44 8.81
C GLY A 59 -11.96 -18.24 8.63
N THR A 60 -11.21 -19.34 8.54
CA THR A 60 -9.73 -19.34 8.56
C THR A 60 -9.12 -18.49 7.45
N TRP A 61 -9.71 -18.52 6.24
CA TRP A 61 -9.24 -17.75 5.10
C TRP A 61 -9.32 -16.24 5.31
N ALA A 62 -10.33 -15.75 6.05
CA ALA A 62 -10.44 -14.33 6.38
C ALA A 62 -9.28 -13.86 7.25
N ARG A 63 -8.85 -14.69 8.21
CA ARG A 63 -7.70 -14.41 9.08
C ARG A 63 -6.38 -14.45 8.33
N VAL A 64 -6.20 -15.42 7.43
CA VAL A 64 -4.98 -15.52 6.59
C VAL A 64 -4.81 -14.27 5.75
N VAL A 65 -5.86 -13.83 5.06
CA VAL A 65 -5.82 -12.60 4.24
C VAL A 65 -5.56 -11.37 5.12
N ALA A 66 -6.15 -11.31 6.31
CA ALA A 66 -5.91 -10.23 7.25
C ALA A 66 -4.43 -10.15 7.70
N VAL A 67 -3.81 -11.29 8.00
CA VAL A 67 -2.38 -11.36 8.36
C VAL A 67 -1.50 -10.91 7.20
N ILE A 68 -1.78 -11.36 5.97
CA ILE A 68 -1.04 -10.92 4.78
C ILE A 68 -1.11 -9.41 4.62
N ARG A 69 -2.30 -8.80 4.79
CA ARG A 69 -2.45 -7.33 4.74
C ARG A 69 -1.64 -6.63 5.81
N ILE A 70 -1.58 -7.16 7.03
CA ILE A 70 -0.76 -6.58 8.11
C ILE A 70 0.72 -6.63 7.75
N ILE A 71 1.21 -7.76 7.21
CA ILE A 71 2.61 -7.91 6.80
C ILE A 71 2.95 -6.95 5.65
N CYS A 72 2.13 -6.90 4.60
CA CYS A 72 2.33 -5.99 3.48
C CYS A 72 2.26 -4.51 3.90
N GLY A 73 1.29 -4.15 4.75
CA GLY A 73 1.17 -2.80 5.29
C GLY A 73 2.37 -2.44 6.17
N GLY A 74 2.84 -3.36 7.00
CA GLY A 74 4.05 -3.19 7.81
C GLY A 74 5.30 -2.98 6.96
N ALA A 75 5.48 -3.77 5.90
CA ALA A 75 6.59 -3.59 4.95
C ALA A 75 6.52 -2.22 4.25
N ALA A 76 5.33 -1.77 3.86
CA ALA A 76 5.14 -0.44 3.26
C ALA A 76 5.43 0.71 4.24
N ILE A 77 5.07 0.57 5.52
CA ILE A 77 5.43 1.54 6.58
C ILE A 77 6.95 1.60 6.75
N VAL A 78 7.61 0.44 6.87
CA VAL A 78 9.08 0.38 7.02
C VAL A 78 9.76 0.98 5.81
N PHE A 79 9.29 0.69 4.59
CA PHE A 79 9.79 1.31 3.38
C PHE A 79 9.58 2.83 3.37
N GLY A 80 8.39 3.30 3.76
CA GLY A 80 8.08 4.72 3.84
C GLY A 80 9.01 5.46 4.81
N ILE A 81 9.18 4.92 6.03
CA ILE A 81 10.11 5.45 7.03
C ILE A 81 11.54 5.45 6.50
N TYR A 82 11.99 4.34 5.91
CA TYR A 82 13.33 4.23 5.34
C TYR A 82 13.58 5.31 4.29
N LYS A 83 12.62 5.53 3.38
CA LYS A 83 12.75 6.54 2.33
C LYS A 83 12.75 7.97 2.88
N MET A 84 11.96 8.25 3.91
CA MET A 84 12.00 9.56 4.59
C MET A 84 13.33 9.82 5.31
N LEU A 85 13.99 8.78 5.83
CA LEU A 85 15.23 8.92 6.60
C LEU A 85 16.49 8.94 5.72
N VAL A 86 16.51 8.17 4.64
CA VAL A 86 17.72 7.96 3.81
C VAL A 86 17.73 8.82 2.55
N GLY A 87 16.57 9.24 2.04
CA GLY A 87 16.46 9.86 0.72
C GLY A 87 16.18 8.82 -0.34
#